data_AF-A0A950AZI3-F1
#
_entry.id   AF-A0A950AZI3-F1
#
_cell.length_a   1.000
_cell.length_b   1.000
_cell.length_c   1.000
_cell.angle_alpha   90.00
_cell.angle_beta   90.00
_cell.angle_gamma   90.00
#
_symmetry.space_group_name_H-M   'P 1'
#
loop_
_entity.id
_entity.type
_entity.pdbx_description
1 polymer ?
#
loop_
_entity_poly.entity_id
_entity_poly.type
_entity_poly.pdbx_seq_one_letter_code
_entity_poly.pdbx_strand_id
1 'polypeptide(L)' 'MSRPRLPIAPHPPHEEIARRYRSCRLGLEKTHWQVLWLLTRPDDPLTPAQAATQVG' A
#
# COMPACT_ATOMS: atom_id res chain seq x y z
N MET A 1 -11.88 33.81 -3.52
CA MET A 1 -12.37 32.72 -2.67
C MET A 1 -11.20 31.82 -2.32
N SER A 2 -10.83 31.69 -1.04
CA SER A 2 -9.73 30.80 -0.62
C SER A 2 -10.16 29.33 -0.78
N ARG A 3 -9.37 28.53 -1.49
CA ARG A 3 -9.60 27.08 -1.57
C ARG A 3 -9.26 26.45 -0.21
N PRO A 4 -10.13 25.60 0.36
CA PRO A 4 -9.79 24.86 1.57
C PRO A 4 -8.56 23.98 1.30
N ARG A 5 -7.63 23.95 2.27
CA ARG A 5 -6.43 23.11 2.19
C ARG A 5 -6.84 21.65 2.35
N LEU A 6 -6.22 20.77 1.57
CA LEU A 6 -6.41 19.33 1.74
C LEU A 6 -5.75 18.88 3.05
N PRO A 7 -6.45 18.10 3.90
CA PRO A 7 -5.85 17.54 5.08
C PRO A 7 -4.81 16.49 4.68
N ILE A 8 -3.60 16.60 5.22
CA ILE A 8 -2.54 15.60 5.04
C ILE A 8 -2.71 14.57 6.16
N ALA A 9 -3.10 13.34 5.79
CA ALA A 9 -3.12 12.21 6.70
C ALA A 9 -1.78 11.45 6.60
N PRO A 10 -1.21 10.99 7.73
CA PRO A 10 -0.02 10.14 7.69
C PRO A 10 -0.34 8.81 7.00
N HIS A 11 0.67 8.25 6.34
CA HIS A 11 0.56 6.91 5.78
C HIS A 11 0.45 5.85 6.89
N PRO A 12 -0.30 4.75 6.65
CA PRO A 12 -0.35 3.65 7.60
C PRO A 12 1.04 3.01 7.76
N PRO A 13 1.40 2.54 8.98
CA PRO A 13 2.64 1.83 9.19
C PRO A 13 2.65 0.48 8.46
N HIS A 14 3.84 -0.08 8.22
CA HIS A 14 3.98 -1.35 7.50
C HIS A 14 3.15 -2.50 8.12
N GLU A 15 3.10 -2.57 9.45
CA GLU A 15 2.32 -3.57 10.20
C GLU A 15 0.81 -3.49 9.91
N GLU A 16 0.28 -2.27 9.76
CA GLU A 16 -1.12 -2.01 9.40
C GLU A 16 -1.39 -2.49 7.98
N ILE A 17 -0.50 -2.16 7.05
CA ILE A 17 -0.59 -2.59 5.64
C ILE A 17 -0.56 -4.12 5.56
N ALA A 18 0.38 -4.76 6.27
CA ALA A 18 0.50 -6.21 6.32
C ALA A 18 -0.76 -6.86 6.90
N ARG A 19 -1.35 -6.28 7.95
CA ARG A 19 -2.61 -6.79 8.52
C ARG A 19 -3.74 -6.70 7.52
N ARG A 20 -3.92 -5.56 6.85
CA ARG A 20 -4.97 -5.34 5.83
C ARG A 20 -4.82 -6.29 4.64
N TYR A 21 -3.60 -6.48 4.15
CA TYR A 21 -3.31 -7.46 3.09
C TYR A 21 -3.76 -8.87 3.49
N ARG A 22 -3.37 -9.33 4.69
CA ARG A 22 -3.68 -10.69 5.17
C ARG A 22 -5.17 -10.90 5.46
N SER A 23 -5.87 -9.87 5.92
CA SER A 23 -7.31 -9.96 6.26
C SER A 23 -8.25 -9.71 5.07
N CYS A 24 -7.75 -9.14 3.97
CA CYS A 24 -8.59 -8.77 2.82
C CYS A 24 -9.09 -10.02 2.08
N ARG A 25 -10.41 -10.06 1.85
CA ARG A 25 -11.10 -11.16 1.14
C ARG A 25 -11.48 -10.82 -0.30
N LEU A 26 -11.48 -9.54 -0.66
CA LEU A 26 -11.83 -9.06 -1.99
C LEU A 26 -10.59 -9.09 -2.88
N GLY A 27 -10.65 -9.80 -4.01
CA GLY A 27 -9.47 -10.04 -4.86
C GLY A 27 -8.78 -8.75 -5.33
N LEU A 28 -9.54 -7.79 -5.86
CA LEU A 28 -8.99 -6.51 -6.35
C LEU A 28 -8.32 -5.70 -5.22
N GLU A 29 -9.01 -5.55 -4.09
CA GLU A 29 -8.44 -4.85 -2.94
C GLU A 29 -7.21 -5.55 -2.40
N LYS A 30 -7.19 -6.89 -2.41
CA LYS A 30 -6.06 -7.69 -1.97
C LYS A 30 -4.82 -7.42 -2.83
N THR A 31 -4.98 -7.29 -4.14
CA THR A 31 -3.87 -6.90 -5.04
C THR A 31 -3.33 -5.52 -4.69
N HIS A 32 -4.19 -4.53 -4.42
CA HIS A 32 -3.74 -3.21 -3.97
C HIS A 32 -2.95 -3.29 -2.65
N TRP A 33 -3.45 -4.04 -1.68
CA TRP A 33 -2.75 -4.25 -0.42
C TRP A 33 -1.42 -5.00 -0.60
N GLN A 34 -1.35 -5.94 -1.54
CA GLN A 34 -0.12 -6.65 -1.88
C GLN A 34 0.94 -5.72 -2.45
N VAL A 35 0.58 -4.82 -3.37
CA VAL A 35 1.49 -3.81 -3.90
C VAL A 35 2.01 -2.92 -2.78
N LEU A 36 1.12 -2.37 -1.94
CA LEU A 36 1.53 -1.54 -0.82
C LEU A 36 2.44 -2.28 0.16
N TRP A 37 2.17 -3.56 0.40
CA TRP A 37 2.99 -4.39 1.27
C TRP A 37 4.40 -4.59 0.70
N LEU A 38 4.55 -4.85 -0.61
CA LEU A 38 5.84 -5.02 -1.29
C LEU A 38 6.68 -3.73 -1.29
N LEU A 39 6.05 -2.58 -1.49
CA LEU A 39 6.72 -1.27 -1.54
C LEU A 39 7.16 -0.76 -0.17
N THR A 40 6.52 -1.23 0.91
CA THR A 40 6.77 -0.72 2.28
C THR A 40 7.55 -1.70 3.15
N ARG A 41 8.12 -2.77 2.58
CA ARG A 41 8.89 -3.75 3.34
C ARG A 41 10.07 -3.05 4.04
N PRO A 42 10.28 -3.31 5.34
CA PRO A 42 11.31 -2.61 6.11
C PRO A 42 12.73 -3.00 5.71
N ASP A 43 12.95 -4.26 5.32
CA ASP A 43 14.30 -4.77 5.04
C ASP A 43 14.72 -4.64 3.57
N ASP A 44 13.76 -4.81 2.66
CA ASP A 44 14.01 -4.86 1.21
C ASP A 44 12.75 -4.41 0.45
N PRO A 45 12.50 -3.09 0.38
CA PRO A 45 11.37 -2.55 -0.36
C PRO A 45 11.60 -2.71 -1.86
N LEU A 46 10.61 -3.26 -2.56
CA LEU A 46 10.67 -3.37 -4.01
C LEU A 46 10.48 -2.01 -4.66
N THR A 47 11.08 -1.83 -5.85
CA THR A 47 10.70 -0.72 -6.72
C THR A 47 9.29 -0.91 -7.27
N PRO A 48 8.59 0.17 -7.67
CA PRO A 48 7.28 0.07 -8.32
C PRO A 48 7.25 -0.87 -9.52
N ALA A 49 8.32 -0.88 -10.34
CA ALA A 49 8.42 -1.77 -11.48
C ALA A 49 8.50 -3.25 -11.07
N GLN A 50 9.34 -3.57 -10.08
CA GLN A 50 9.44 -4.94 -9.55
C GLN A 50 8.13 -5.40 -8.90
N ALA A 51 7.47 -4.52 -8.14
CA ALA A 51 6.19 -4.82 -7.52
C ALA A 51 5.11 -5.11 -8.57
N ALA A 52 5.04 -4.33 -9.65
CA ALA A 52 4.12 -4.56 -10.76
C ALA A 52 4.34 -5.95 -11.39
N THR A 53 5.59 -6.31 -11.69
CA THR A 53 5.93 -7.64 -12.23
C THR A 53 5.48 -8.79 -11.32
N GLN A 54 5.46 -8.60 -9.99
CA GLN A 54 5.03 -9.65 -9.07
C GLN A 54 3.50 -9.82 -8.97
N VAL A 55 2.73 -8.77 -9.23
CA VAL A 55 1.26 -8.81 -9.05
C VAL A 55 0.48 -9.09 -10.33
N GLY A 56 1.12 -8.96 -11.49
CA GLY A 56 0.51 -9.20 -12.82
C GLY A 56 0.16 -7.91 -13.53
#